data_AF-A0A953MHS1-F1
#
_entry.id   AF-A0A953MHS1-F1
#
_cell.length_a   1.000
_cell.length_b   1.000
_cell.length_c   1.000
_cell.angle_alpha   90.00
_cell.angle_beta   90.00
_cell.angle_gamma   90.00
#
_symmetry.space_group_name_H-M   'P 1'
#
loop_
_entity.id
_entity.type
_entity.pdbx_description
1 polymer ?
#
loop_
_entity_poly.entity_id
_entity_poly.type
_entity_poly.pdbx_seq_one_letter_code
_entity_poly.pdbx_strand_id
1 'polypeptide(L)'
;MGLKKERTFEPIYKQLSKSATSIGANINEAQSAFTKKDFINKLGISLKESRQTEYWLKLFFASDLINEKEFKSLYNDCIEITKLLTTIIKKSKENNKL
;
A
#
# COMPACT_ATOMS: atom_id res chain seq x y z
N MET A 1 16.10 -2.07 -27.41
CA MET A 1 15.21 -0.95 -27.01
C MET A 1 16.06 0.08 -26.27
N GLY A 2 16.64 1.03 -27.02
CA GLY A 2 17.55 2.04 -26.47
C GLY A 2 16.75 3.14 -25.77
N LEU A 3 16.72 3.12 -24.44
CA LEU A 3 16.09 4.18 -23.65
C LEU A 3 17.01 5.42 -23.63
N LYS A 4 16.94 6.21 -24.70
CA LYS A 4 17.31 7.64 -24.68
C LYS A 4 16.06 8.47 -24.94
N LYS A 5 15.33 8.69 -23.87
CA LYS A 5 14.36 9.78 -23.67
C LYS A 5 14.70 10.30 -22.27
N GLU A 6 14.74 11.61 -22.06
CA GLU A 6 14.99 12.20 -20.73
C GLU A 6 14.37 11.33 -19.63
N ARG A 7 15.17 10.90 -18.65
CA ARG A 7 14.72 9.96 -17.61
C ARG A 7 13.69 10.64 -16.71
N THR A 8 12.45 10.71 -17.13
CA THR A 8 11.37 11.21 -16.29
C THR A 8 10.91 10.06 -15.38
N PHE A 9 11.13 10.21 -14.08
CA PHE A 9 10.66 9.26 -13.06
C PHE A 9 9.17 9.41 -12.76
N GLU A 10 8.49 10.35 -13.43
CA GLU A 10 7.07 10.67 -13.26
C GLU A 10 6.15 9.44 -13.32
N PRO A 11 6.29 8.49 -14.27
CA PRO A 11 5.41 7.32 -14.30
C PRO A 11 5.54 6.46 -13.05
N ILE A 12 6.76 6.29 -12.52
CA ILE A 12 7.03 5.45 -11.35
C ILE A 12 6.56 6.17 -10.07
N TYR A 13 6.77 7.49 -9.99
CA TYR A 13 6.24 8.33 -8.91
C TYR A 13 4.71 8.28 -8.85
N LYS A 14 4.03 8.34 -10.00
CA LYS A 14 2.57 8.20 -10.06
C LYS A 14 2.10 6.84 -9.52
N GLN A 15 2.83 5.75 -9.80
CA GLN A 15 2.49 4.42 -9.26
C GLN A 15 2.64 4.35 -7.73
N LEU A 16 3.75 4.88 -7.19
CA LEU A 16 3.96 4.96 -5.74
C LEU A 16 2.87 5.81 -5.07
N SER A 17 2.66 7.03 -5.57
CA SER A 17 1.68 7.98 -5.02
C SER A 17 0.25 7.42 -5.05
N LYS A 18 -0.16 6.80 -6.17
CA LYS A 18 -1.49 6.19 -6.30
C LYS A 18 -1.68 5.02 -5.34
N SER A 19 -0.73 4.10 -5.25
CA SER A 19 -0.85 2.95 -4.34
C SER A 19 -0.91 3.42 -2.88
N ALA A 20 -0.02 4.31 -2.47
CA ALA A 20 0.06 4.81 -1.09
C ALA A 20 -1.24 5.51 -0.65
N THR A 21 -1.78 6.41 -1.49
CA THR A 21 -3.04 7.12 -1.20
C THR A 21 -4.26 6.19 -1.24
N SER A 22 -4.23 5.16 -2.09
CA SER A 22 -5.32 4.17 -2.19
C SER A 22 -5.50 3.33 -0.93
N ILE A 23 -4.43 3.15 -0.13
CA ILE A 23 -4.51 2.43 1.16
C ILE A 23 -5.53 3.12 2.07
N GLY A 24 -5.33 4.41 2.33
CA GLY A 24 -6.18 5.22 3.21
C GLY A 24 -7.59 5.39 2.65
N ALA A 25 -7.71 5.62 1.34
CA ALA A 25 -9.02 5.73 0.68
C ALA A 25 -9.89 4.48 0.90
N ASN A 26 -9.32 3.29 0.69
CA ASN A 26 -10.06 2.04 0.90
C ASN A 26 -10.31 1.72 2.39
N ILE A 27 -9.45 2.16 3.32
CA ILE A 27 -9.70 2.06 4.76
C ILE A 27 -10.90 2.93 5.14
N ASN A 28 -10.97 4.15 4.60
CA ASN A 28 -12.07 5.08 4.85
C ASN A 28 -13.38 4.53 4.28
N GLU A 29 -13.37 3.99 3.06
CA GLU A 29 -14.53 3.31 2.49
C GLU A 29 -14.97 2.10 3.31
N ALA A 30 -14.03 1.34 3.89
CA ALA A 30 -14.35 0.21 4.76
C ALA A 30 -15.17 0.65 5.98
N GLN A 31 -14.96 1.85 6.53
CA GLN A 31 -15.72 2.35 7.69
C GLN A 31 -17.22 2.49 7.38
N SER A 32 -17.58 2.71 6.12
CA SER A 32 -18.96 2.85 5.65
C SER A 32 -19.50 1.58 4.98
N ALA A 33 -18.85 0.43 5.18
CA ALA A 33 -19.24 -0.83 4.54
C ALA A 33 -20.59 -1.34 5.05
N PHE A 34 -21.46 -1.76 4.12
CA PHE A 34 -22.81 -2.26 4.44
C PHE A 34 -22.81 -3.66 5.09
N THR A 35 -21.77 -4.46 4.85
CA THR A 35 -21.65 -5.81 5.39
C THR A 35 -20.24 -6.09 5.88
N LYS A 36 -20.10 -7.09 6.76
CA LYS A 36 -18.78 -7.53 7.22
C LYS A 36 -17.91 -8.07 6.09
N LYS A 37 -18.51 -8.72 5.08
CA LYS A 37 -17.81 -9.18 3.87
C LYS A 37 -17.27 -8.01 3.06
N ASP A 38 -18.06 -6.96 2.89
CA ASP A 38 -17.65 -5.74 2.19
C ASP A 38 -16.51 -5.01 2.94
N PHE A 39 -16.64 -4.86 4.27
CA PHE A 39 -15.56 -4.35 5.14
C PHE A 39 -14.25 -5.11 4.93
N ILE A 40 -14.30 -6.44 4.96
CA ILE A 40 -13.11 -7.30 4.75
C ILE A 40 -12.55 -7.13 3.33
N ASN A 41 -13.40 -7.01 2.32
CA ASN A 41 -12.97 -6.82 0.93
C ASN A 41 -12.25 -5.48 0.75
N LYS A 42 -12.81 -4.39 1.28
CA LYS A 42 -12.19 -3.05 1.21
C LYS A 42 -10.83 -3.01 1.91
N LEU A 43 -10.73 -3.57 3.12
CA LEU A 43 -9.44 -3.73 3.79
C LEU A 43 -8.47 -4.64 3.02
N GLY A 44 -8.98 -5.66 2.34
CA GLY A 44 -8.19 -6.51 1.45
C GLY A 44 -7.58 -5.74 0.27
N ILE A 45 -8.31 -4.76 -0.29
CA ILE A 45 -7.77 -3.84 -1.29
C ILE A 45 -6.68 -2.97 -0.66
N SER A 46 -6.91 -2.37 0.51
CA SER A 46 -5.87 -1.61 1.23
C SER A 46 -4.61 -2.43 1.48
N LEU A 47 -4.76 -3.72 1.83
CA LEU A 47 -3.62 -4.63 2.03
C LEU A 47 -2.86 -4.87 0.73
N LYS A 48 -3.57 -5.06 -0.39
CA LYS A 48 -2.96 -5.19 -1.73
C LYS A 48 -2.16 -3.93 -2.09
N GLU A 49 -2.75 -2.76 -1.90
CA GLU A 49 -2.10 -1.47 -2.18
C GLU A 49 -0.89 -1.24 -1.27
N SER A 50 -0.94 -1.63 0.02
CA SER A 50 0.22 -1.54 0.92
C SER A 50 1.42 -2.35 0.42
N ARG A 51 1.19 -3.55 -0.15
CA ARG A 51 2.27 -4.36 -0.74
C ARG A 51 2.81 -3.76 -2.04
N GLN A 52 1.98 -3.06 -2.81
CA GLN A 52 2.45 -2.32 -3.99
C GLN A 52 3.29 -1.12 -3.59
N THR A 53 2.86 -0.36 -2.58
CA THR A 53 3.63 0.75 -2.01
C THR A 53 4.97 0.24 -1.47
N GLU A 54 4.99 -0.88 -0.75
CA GLU A 54 6.22 -1.53 -0.27
C GLU A 54 7.18 -1.84 -1.43
N TYR A 55 6.68 -2.44 -2.51
CA TYR A 55 7.47 -2.74 -3.71
C TYR A 55 8.08 -1.48 -4.32
N TRP A 56 7.28 -0.42 -4.49
CA TRP A 56 7.75 0.83 -5.07
C TRP A 56 8.79 1.52 -4.18
N LEU A 57 8.61 1.52 -2.85
CA LEU A 57 9.62 2.07 -1.93
C LEU A 57 10.97 1.35 -2.06
N LYS A 58 10.96 0.01 -2.17
CA LYS A 58 12.19 -0.77 -2.41
C LYS A 58 12.83 -0.40 -3.75
N LEU A 59 12.04 -0.23 -4.81
CA LEU A 59 12.56 0.15 -6.12
C LEU A 59 13.14 1.56 -6.13
N PHE A 60 12.49 2.52 -5.46
CA PHE A 60 12.97 3.89 -5.32
C PHE A 60 14.32 3.92 -4.60
N PHE A 61 14.44 3.17 -3.50
CA PHE A 61 15.70 3.06 -2.77
C PHE A 61 16.80 2.38 -3.60
N ALA A 62 16.50 1.26 -4.27
CA ALA A 62 17.44 0.54 -5.12
C ALA A 62 17.86 1.33 -6.38
N SER A 63 17.13 2.38 -6.73
CA SER A 63 17.41 3.27 -7.87
C SER A 63 18.02 4.61 -7.43
N ASP A 64 18.43 4.74 -6.17
CA ASP A 64 18.97 5.96 -5.56
C ASP A 64 18.05 7.19 -5.71
N LEU A 65 16.73 6.99 -5.75
CA LEU A 65 15.73 8.07 -5.88
C LEU A 65 15.32 8.66 -4.53
N ILE A 66 15.54 7.92 -3.44
CA ILE A 66 15.35 8.34 -2.05
C ILE A 66 16.54 7.87 -1.23
N ASN A 67 16.89 8.62 -0.20
CA ASN A 67 17.99 8.24 0.68
C ASN A 67 17.56 7.20 1.73
N GLU A 68 18.53 6.63 2.44
CA GLU A 68 18.29 5.59 3.45
C GLU A 68 17.36 6.06 4.59
N LYS A 69 17.46 7.33 5.00
CA LYS A 69 16.61 7.90 6.05
C LYS A 69 15.15 7.97 5.60
N GLU A 70 14.91 8.46 4.39
CA GLU A 70 13.57 8.51 3.78
C GLU A 70 13.00 7.10 3.59
N PHE A 71 13.80 6.19 3.03
CA PHE A 71 13.39 4.80 2.84
C PHE A 71 13.01 4.14 4.15
N LYS A 72 13.86 4.20 5.19
CA LYS A 72 13.56 3.59 6.49
C LYS A 72 12.29 4.16 7.11
N SER A 73 12.10 5.48 7.05
CA SER A 73 10.88 6.12 7.57
C SER A 73 9.63 5.58 6.87
N LEU A 74 9.57 5.71 5.54
CA LEU A 74 8.39 5.35 4.76
C LEU A 74 8.13 3.83 4.75
N TYR A 75 9.20 3.03 4.69
CA TYR A 75 9.12 1.58 4.67
C TYR A 75 8.59 1.02 5.99
N ASN A 76 9.07 1.54 7.13
CA ASN A 76 8.61 1.07 8.43
C ASN A 76 7.12 1.38 8.64
N ASP A 77 6.68 2.59 8.29
CA ASP A 77 5.26 2.97 8.36
C ASP A 77 4.40 2.07 7.47
N CYS A 78 4.85 1.80 6.23
CA CYS A 78 4.16 0.91 5.31
C CYS A 78 4.01 -0.51 5.87
N ILE A 79 5.09 -1.05 6.45
CA ILE A 79 5.10 -2.39 7.07
C ILE A 79 4.19 -2.46 8.30
N GLU A 80 4.16 -1.41 9.13
CA GLU A 80 3.26 -1.34 10.27
C GLU A 80 1.79 -1.37 9.82
N ILE A 81 1.44 -0.56 8.82
CA ILE A 81 0.10 -0.55 8.21
C ILE A 81 -0.26 -1.94 7.65
N THR A 82 0.65 -2.59 6.93
CA THR A 82 0.44 -3.96 6.42
C THR A 82 0.16 -4.96 7.54
N LYS A 83 0.88 -4.88 8.67
CA LYS A 83 0.67 -5.75 9.84
C LYS A 83 -0.68 -5.51 10.51
N LEU A 84 -1.06 -4.23 10.68
CA LEU A 84 -2.35 -3.84 11.23
C LEU A 84 -3.50 -4.34 10.36
N LEU A 85 -3.46 -4.08 9.05
CA LEU A 85 -4.47 -4.55 8.09
C LEU A 85 -4.59 -6.08 8.11
N THR A 86 -3.45 -6.80 8.09
CA THR A 86 -3.43 -8.27 8.17
C THR A 86 -4.12 -8.78 9.43
N THR A 87 -3.82 -8.16 10.58
CA THR A 87 -4.41 -8.54 11.88
C THR A 87 -5.92 -8.26 11.91
N ILE A 88 -6.36 -7.09 11.46
CA ILE A 88 -7.77 -6.71 11.42
C ILE A 88 -8.57 -7.64 10.49
N ILE A 89 -8.04 -7.93 9.31
CA ILE A 89 -8.67 -8.84 8.34
C ILE A 89 -8.78 -10.25 8.93
N LYS A 90 -7.71 -10.77 9.53
CA LYS A 90 -7.71 -12.10 10.14
C LYS A 90 -8.77 -12.22 11.22
N LYS A 91 -8.76 -11.31 12.21
CA LYS A 91 -9.75 -11.28 13.30
C LYS A 91 -11.18 -11.09 12.77
N SER A 92 -11.34 -10.24 11.75
CA SER A 92 -12.66 -10.00 11.13
C SER A 92 -13.22 -11.24 10.44
N LYS A 93 -12.37 -12.06 9.82
CA LYS A 93 -12.78 -13.34 9.20
C LYS A 93 -13.12 -14.40 10.24
N GLU A 94 -12.36 -14.48 11.32
CA GLU A 94 -12.63 -15.41 12.44
C GLU A 94 -13.99 -15.12 13.07
N ASN A 95 -14.29 -13.85 13.34
CA ASN A 95 -15.58 -13.42 13.91
C ASN A 95 -16.77 -13.52 12.93
N ASN A 96 -16.51 -13.68 11.62
CA ASN A 96 -17.54 -13.82 10.59
C ASN A 96 -17.83 -15.29 10.22
N LYS A 97 -17.23 -16.25 10.93
CA LYS A 97 -17.61 -17.67 10.88
C LYS A 97 -18.74 -17.90 11.89
N LEU A 98 -19.93 -17.42 11.53
CA LEU A 98 -21.22 -17.86 12.08
C LEU A 98 -22.02 -18.45 10.91
#